data_AF-A0A7V9VV20-F1
#
_entry.id   AF-A0A7V9VV20-F1
#
_cell.length_a   1.000
_cell.length_b   1.000
_cell.length_c   1.000
_cell.angle_alpha   90.00
_cell.angle_beta   90.00
_cell.angle_gamma   90.00
#
_symmetry.space_group_name_H-M   'P 1'
#
loop_
_entity.id
_entity.type
_entity.pdbx_description
1 polymer ?
#
loop_
_entity_poly.entity_id
_entity_poly.type
_entity_poly.pdbx_seq_one_letter_code
_entity_poly.pdbx_strand_id
1 'polypeptide(L)'
;MAASTTESTATRIEWHRDLTEAIAAAREARKPILIDVYQDDCGGCDRLDDETLADERVVAEITNRFIPLKLDLFEDRDFTRQQQVFWTPTIMIADHSGKVRYTSVNYLPPAEFLDILDIGEGMAAMRWKGYDKAIGLFTSVQERTPDGPLTAEAIYWRGIAAYFRDGTSPASAHSEWAELLERFPDTIWAKRIP
;
A
#
# COMPACT_ATOMS: atom_id res chain seq x y z
N MET A 1 -22.67 16.71 23.47
CA MET A 1 -22.75 16.79 21.99
C MET A 1 -22.08 15.53 21.46
N ALA A 2 -22.86 14.57 20.98
CA ALA A 2 -22.34 13.32 20.47
C ALA A 2 -21.78 13.56 19.06
N ALA A 3 -20.50 13.24 18.85
CA ALA A 3 -19.89 13.24 17.53
C ALA A 3 -20.45 12.05 16.75
N SER A 4 -21.07 12.35 15.61
CA SER A 4 -21.61 11.36 14.67
C SER A 4 -20.46 10.54 14.10
N THR A 5 -20.42 9.27 14.45
CA THR A 5 -19.55 8.28 13.82
C THR A 5 -20.23 7.89 12.51
N THR A 6 -19.65 8.27 11.38
CA THR A 6 -20.09 7.78 10.07
C THR A 6 -19.60 6.34 9.96
N GLU A 7 -20.50 5.39 10.23
CA GLU A 7 -20.26 3.97 10.04
C GLU A 7 -20.23 3.69 8.52
N SER A 8 -19.10 3.16 8.03
CA SER A 8 -18.94 2.79 6.62
C SER A 8 -19.81 1.58 6.31
N THR A 9 -20.80 1.75 5.45
CA THR A 9 -21.70 0.68 4.98
C THR A 9 -21.13 -0.12 3.81
N ALA A 10 -19.82 -0.02 3.53
CA ALA A 10 -19.23 -0.70 2.40
C ALA A 10 -19.07 -2.20 2.70
N THR A 11 -20.05 -2.99 2.29
CA THR A 11 -20.04 -4.47 2.46
C THR A 11 -19.19 -5.18 1.40
N ARG A 12 -18.75 -4.47 0.35
CA ARG A 12 -17.93 -5.03 -0.74
C ARG A 12 -17.09 -3.96 -1.43
N ILE A 13 -16.00 -4.38 -2.06
CA ILE A 13 -15.15 -3.52 -2.89
C ILE A 13 -15.78 -3.37 -4.29
N GLU A 14 -15.94 -2.14 -4.75
CA GLU A 14 -16.38 -1.84 -6.11
C GLU A 14 -15.16 -1.67 -7.02
N TRP A 15 -14.89 -2.68 -7.83
CA TRP A 15 -13.73 -2.73 -8.71
C TRP A 15 -14.01 -2.06 -10.05
N HIS A 16 -13.17 -1.07 -10.41
CA HIS A 16 -13.00 -0.68 -11.80
C HIS A 16 -12.39 -1.84 -12.60
N ARG A 17 -12.74 -1.89 -13.89
CA ARG A 17 -12.20 -2.84 -14.87
C ARG A 17 -11.50 -2.16 -16.04
N ASP A 18 -11.56 -0.84 -16.11
CA ASP A 18 -10.87 -0.03 -17.12
C ASP A 18 -9.80 0.84 -16.46
N LEU A 19 -8.57 0.73 -16.95
CA LEU A 19 -7.43 1.48 -16.42
C LEU A 19 -7.57 2.99 -16.63
N THR A 20 -8.12 3.42 -17.75
CA THR A 20 -8.27 4.85 -18.09
C THR A 20 -9.28 5.51 -17.16
N GLU A 21 -10.43 4.86 -16.94
CA GLU A 21 -11.46 5.29 -16.01
C GLU A 21 -10.93 5.34 -14.57
N ALA A 22 -10.22 4.30 -14.12
CA ALA A 22 -9.63 4.27 -12.78
C ALA A 22 -8.61 5.41 -12.58
N ILE A 23 -7.76 5.69 -13.58
CA ILE A 23 -6.81 6.81 -13.52
C ILE A 23 -7.55 8.15 -13.49
N ALA A 24 -8.62 8.31 -14.27
CA ALA A 24 -9.43 9.53 -14.25
C ALA A 24 -10.05 9.77 -12.87
N ALA A 25 -10.69 8.74 -12.29
CA ALA A 25 -11.27 8.78 -10.96
C ALA A 25 -10.22 9.08 -9.88
N ALA A 26 -9.04 8.47 -9.97
CA ALA A 26 -7.93 8.69 -9.04
C ALA A 26 -7.43 10.14 -9.06
N ARG A 27 -7.33 10.74 -10.25
CA ARG A 27 -6.95 12.15 -10.42
C ARG A 27 -7.98 13.09 -9.82
N GLU A 28 -9.26 12.82 -10.06
CA GLU A 28 -10.36 13.63 -9.55
C GLU A 28 -10.43 13.56 -8.02
N ALA A 29 -10.43 12.35 -7.46
CA ALA A 29 -10.51 12.12 -6.02
C ALA A 29 -9.20 12.39 -5.27
N ARG A 30 -8.07 12.56 -5.98
CA ARG A 30 -6.71 12.61 -5.42
C ARG A 30 -6.38 11.41 -4.52
N LYS A 31 -6.86 10.23 -4.92
CA LYS A 31 -6.62 8.96 -4.23
C LYS A 31 -5.62 8.10 -5.00
N PRO A 32 -4.80 7.27 -4.31
CA PRO A 32 -4.04 6.22 -4.96
C PRO A 32 -4.97 5.17 -5.60
N ILE A 33 -4.43 4.39 -6.54
CA ILE A 33 -5.12 3.25 -7.15
C ILE A 33 -4.57 1.98 -6.50
N LEU A 34 -5.45 1.13 -5.98
CA LEU A 34 -5.12 -0.24 -5.64
C LEU A 34 -5.42 -1.12 -6.84
N ILE A 35 -4.41 -1.80 -7.36
CA ILE A 35 -4.51 -2.63 -8.56
C ILE A 35 -4.31 -4.09 -8.15
N ASP A 36 -5.32 -4.92 -8.37
CA ASP A 36 -5.24 -6.38 -8.28
C ASP A 36 -5.12 -6.95 -9.70
N VAL A 37 -3.97 -7.58 -10.00
CA VAL A 37 -3.80 -8.34 -11.24
C VAL A 37 -4.01 -9.81 -10.94
N TYR A 38 -5.06 -10.38 -11.53
CA TYR A 38 -5.46 -11.78 -11.37
C TYR A 38 -5.38 -12.54 -12.69
N GLN A 39 -5.73 -13.83 -12.65
CA GLN A 39 -6.07 -14.61 -13.84
C GLN A 39 -7.11 -15.67 -13.45
N ASP A 40 -7.80 -16.24 -14.43
CA ASP A 40 -8.69 -17.39 -14.22
C ASP A 40 -7.92 -18.65 -13.76
N ASP A 41 -8.64 -19.58 -13.11
CA ASP A 41 -8.12 -20.84 -12.57
C ASP A 41 -6.88 -20.64 -11.67
N CYS A 42 -6.94 -19.66 -10.76
CA CYS A 42 -5.83 -19.20 -9.93
C CYS A 42 -6.12 -19.38 -8.43
N GLY A 43 -5.65 -20.48 -7.84
CA GLY A 43 -5.90 -20.74 -6.41
C GLY A 43 -5.31 -19.68 -5.44
N GLY A 44 -4.24 -18.98 -5.84
CA GLY A 44 -3.71 -17.86 -5.05
C GLY A 44 -4.61 -16.62 -5.11
N CYS A 45 -5.25 -16.39 -6.26
CA CYS A 45 -6.20 -15.31 -6.47
C CYS A 45 -7.50 -15.60 -5.71
N ASP A 46 -8.01 -16.83 -5.80
CA ASP A 46 -9.19 -17.28 -5.05
C ASP A 46 -8.97 -17.10 -3.54
N ARG A 47 -7.79 -17.51 -3.04
CA ARG A 47 -7.45 -17.33 -1.63
C ARG A 47 -7.39 -15.87 -1.21
N LEU A 48 -6.84 -14.99 -2.05
CA LEU A 48 -6.80 -13.56 -1.78
C LEU A 48 -8.21 -12.96 -1.72
N ASP A 49 -9.08 -13.34 -2.66
CA ASP A 49 -10.47 -12.89 -2.73
C ASP A 49 -11.27 -13.36 -1.51
N ASP A 50 -11.16 -14.65 -1.17
CA ASP A 50 -11.97 -15.30 -0.12
C ASP A 50 -11.54 -14.95 1.31
N GLU A 51 -10.25 -14.74 1.54
CA GLU A 51 -9.74 -14.46 2.89
C GLU A 51 -9.48 -12.97 3.11
N THR A 52 -8.74 -12.34 2.20
CA THR A 52 -8.16 -11.01 2.44
C THR A 52 -9.07 -9.89 1.96
N LEU A 53 -9.59 -9.99 0.73
CA LEU A 53 -10.47 -8.98 0.16
C LEU A 53 -11.92 -9.11 0.66
N ALA A 54 -12.22 -10.17 1.42
CA ALA A 54 -13.46 -10.35 2.16
C ALA A 54 -13.40 -9.89 3.63
N ASP A 55 -12.21 -9.62 4.19
CA ASP A 55 -12.07 -9.11 5.56
C ASP A 55 -12.62 -7.67 5.63
N GLU A 56 -13.58 -7.44 6.54
CA GLU A 56 -14.29 -6.15 6.63
C GLU A 56 -13.35 -4.96 6.87
N ARG A 57 -12.23 -5.17 7.58
CA ARG A 57 -11.24 -4.10 7.81
C ARG A 57 -10.52 -3.76 6.52
N VAL A 58 -10.15 -4.77 5.74
CA VAL A 58 -9.50 -4.58 4.43
C VAL A 58 -10.46 -3.89 3.46
N VAL A 59 -11.72 -4.35 3.38
CA VAL A 59 -12.75 -3.70 2.55
C VAL A 59 -12.90 -2.23 2.91
N ALA A 60 -13.02 -1.91 4.21
CA ALA A 60 -13.18 -0.55 4.68
C ALA A 60 -11.99 0.35 4.30
N GLU A 61 -10.76 -0.11 4.51
CA GLU A 61 -9.56 0.66 4.14
C GLU A 61 -9.48 0.90 2.63
N ILE A 62 -9.76 -0.14 1.83
CA ILE A 62 -9.76 -0.03 0.36
C ILE A 62 -10.80 0.98 -0.11
N THR A 63 -12.06 0.86 0.34
CA THR A 63 -13.16 1.71 -0.11
C THR A 63 -12.97 3.17 0.30
N ASN A 64 -12.37 3.41 1.46
CA ASN A 64 -12.19 4.76 1.98
C ASN A 64 -10.99 5.47 1.32
N ARG A 65 -9.91 4.75 1.03
CA ARG A 65 -8.62 5.38 0.71
C ARG A 65 -8.18 5.22 -0.75
N PHE A 66 -8.69 4.22 -1.47
CA PHE A 66 -8.19 3.87 -2.79
C PHE A 66 -9.27 3.97 -3.88
N ILE A 67 -8.81 4.04 -5.13
CA ILE A 67 -9.59 3.65 -6.31
C ILE A 67 -9.26 2.17 -6.59
N PRO A 68 -10.17 1.22 -6.39
CA PRO A 68 -9.91 -0.19 -6.64
C PRO A 68 -10.00 -0.49 -8.14
N LEU A 69 -8.99 -1.14 -8.70
CA LEU A 69 -8.90 -1.57 -10.10
C LEU A 69 -8.50 -3.05 -10.14
N LYS A 70 -9.26 -3.90 -10.85
CA LYS A 70 -8.94 -5.32 -11.01
C LYS A 70 -8.81 -5.68 -12.48
N LEU A 71 -7.61 -6.12 -12.86
CA LEU A 71 -7.19 -6.39 -14.24
C LEU A 71 -6.79 -7.85 -14.41
N ASP A 72 -7.04 -8.42 -15.58
CA ASP A 72 -6.63 -9.78 -15.92
C ASP A 72 -5.22 -9.77 -16.56
N LEU A 73 -4.38 -10.72 -16.15
CA LEU A 73 -2.99 -10.84 -16.62
C LEU A 73 -2.89 -10.93 -18.15
N PHE A 74 -3.79 -11.67 -18.78
CA PHE A 74 -3.78 -12.04 -20.18
C PHE A 74 -4.69 -11.17 -21.05
N GLU A 75 -5.74 -10.55 -20.50
CA GLU A 75 -6.61 -9.62 -21.23
C GLU A 75 -6.03 -8.20 -21.24
N ASP A 76 -5.50 -7.70 -20.11
CA ASP A 76 -5.02 -6.33 -19.95
C ASP A 76 -3.52 -6.15 -20.31
N ARG A 77 -3.11 -6.77 -21.42
CA ARG A 77 -1.69 -7.00 -21.76
C ARG A 77 -0.85 -5.74 -21.87
N ASP A 78 -1.42 -4.62 -22.31
CA ASP A 78 -0.66 -3.38 -22.46
C ASP A 78 -0.15 -2.89 -21.10
N PHE A 79 -1.01 -2.92 -20.08
CA PHE A 79 -0.64 -2.56 -18.73
C PHE A 79 0.27 -3.62 -18.09
N THR A 80 -0.12 -4.90 -18.15
CA THR A 80 0.61 -5.97 -17.45
C THR A 80 2.02 -6.17 -17.99
N ARG A 81 2.22 -6.01 -19.31
CA ARG A 81 3.57 -6.00 -19.92
C ARG A 81 4.36 -4.77 -19.54
N GLN A 82 3.74 -3.59 -19.50
CA GLN A 82 4.41 -2.36 -19.09
C GLN A 82 4.91 -2.45 -17.64
N GLN A 83 4.14 -3.07 -16.75
CA GLN A 83 4.53 -3.29 -15.35
C GLN A 83 5.33 -4.58 -15.14
N GLN A 84 5.60 -5.34 -16.22
CA GLN A 84 6.35 -6.60 -16.20
C GLN A 84 5.75 -7.65 -15.23
N VAL A 85 4.42 -7.70 -15.12
CA VAL A 85 3.74 -8.71 -14.29
C VAL A 85 3.89 -10.08 -14.95
N PHE A 86 4.36 -11.06 -14.18
CA PHE A 86 4.56 -12.44 -14.64
C PHE A 86 3.96 -13.49 -13.69
N TRP A 87 3.39 -13.08 -12.56
CA TRP A 87 2.83 -13.94 -11.52
C TRP A 87 1.56 -13.33 -10.94
N THR A 88 0.62 -14.16 -10.49
CA THR A 88 -0.67 -13.75 -9.92
C THR A 88 -0.95 -14.46 -8.58
N PRO A 89 -1.71 -13.82 -7.67
CA PRO A 89 -2.12 -12.41 -7.73
C PRO A 89 -0.89 -11.49 -7.60
N THR A 90 -0.95 -10.31 -8.22
CA THR A 90 0.04 -9.24 -7.99
C THR A 90 -0.71 -7.98 -7.62
N ILE A 91 -0.44 -7.48 -6.42
CA ILE A 91 -1.02 -6.25 -5.89
C ILE A 91 -0.07 -5.10 -6.17
N MET A 92 -0.58 -4.02 -6.74
CA MET A 92 0.18 -2.80 -6.97
C MET A 92 -0.56 -1.60 -6.42
N ILE A 93 0.18 -0.63 -5.90
CA ILE A 93 -0.35 0.66 -5.49
C ILE A 93 0.27 1.72 -6.38
N ALA A 94 -0.58 2.40 -7.17
CA ALA A 94 -0.21 3.51 -8.01
C ALA A 94 -0.59 4.84 -7.36
N ASP A 95 0.18 5.88 -7.64
CA ASP A 95 -0.23 7.23 -7.29
C ASP A 95 -1.41 7.71 -8.15
N HIS A 96 -1.99 8.86 -7.78
CA HIS A 96 -3.13 9.42 -8.49
C HIS A 96 -2.84 9.83 -9.95
N SER A 97 -1.60 9.72 -10.44
CA SER A 97 -1.29 9.92 -11.87
C SER A 97 -1.36 8.63 -12.70
N GLY A 98 -1.48 7.47 -12.04
CA GLY A 98 -1.45 6.13 -12.63
C GLY A 98 -0.06 5.47 -12.60
N LYS A 99 0.93 6.06 -11.93
CA LYS A 99 2.28 5.47 -11.85
C LYS A 99 2.39 4.55 -10.64
N VAL A 100 2.70 3.27 -10.86
CA VAL A 100 2.95 2.29 -9.78
C VAL A 100 4.12 2.75 -8.90
N ARG A 101 3.92 2.69 -7.58
CA ARG A 101 4.87 3.11 -6.54
C ARG A 101 5.25 1.99 -5.59
N TYR A 102 4.41 0.97 -5.49
CA TYR A 102 4.63 -0.19 -4.64
C TYR A 102 4.01 -1.44 -5.27
N THR A 103 4.65 -2.59 -5.10
CA THR A 103 4.21 -3.89 -5.61
C THR A 103 4.39 -4.93 -4.52
N SER A 104 3.33 -5.69 -4.24
CA SER A 104 3.37 -6.90 -3.43
C SER A 104 2.97 -8.09 -4.30
N VAL A 105 3.78 -9.14 -4.28
CA VAL A 105 3.53 -10.35 -5.08
C VAL A 105 2.83 -11.41 -4.24
N ASN A 106 1.94 -12.16 -4.88
CA ASN A 106 1.20 -13.27 -4.30
C ASN A 106 0.29 -12.87 -3.13
N TYR A 107 -0.38 -13.86 -2.55
CA TYR A 107 -1.28 -13.71 -1.41
C TYR A 107 -0.56 -13.21 -0.15
N LEU A 108 -1.24 -12.33 0.60
CA LEU A 108 -0.97 -12.00 2.00
C LEU A 108 -2.26 -12.11 2.82
N PRO A 109 -2.21 -12.54 4.09
CA PRO A 109 -3.37 -12.51 4.98
C PRO A 109 -3.83 -11.08 5.30
N PRO A 110 -5.04 -10.89 5.86
CA PRO A 110 -5.59 -9.56 6.14
C PRO A 110 -4.68 -8.63 6.94
N ALA A 111 -3.95 -9.12 7.95
CA ALA A 111 -3.12 -8.29 8.80
C ALA A 111 -1.95 -7.65 8.01
N GLU A 112 -1.17 -8.47 7.30
CA GLU A 112 -0.08 -8.00 6.45
C GLU A 112 -0.61 -7.24 5.22
N PHE A 113 -1.83 -7.55 4.75
CA PHE A 113 -2.44 -6.80 3.65
C PHE A 113 -2.72 -5.35 4.03
N LEU A 114 -3.25 -5.11 5.25
CA LEU A 114 -3.42 -3.75 5.79
C LEU A 114 -2.08 -3.01 5.87
N ASP A 115 -1.01 -3.70 6.23
CA ASP A 115 0.33 -3.11 6.29
C ASP A 115 0.84 -2.71 4.90
N ILE A 116 0.63 -3.51 3.86
CA ILE A 116 1.02 -3.11 2.50
C ILE A 116 0.15 -1.98 1.94
N LEU A 117 -1.11 -1.84 2.36
CA LEU A 117 -1.95 -0.69 2.00
C LEU A 117 -1.34 0.61 2.55
N ASP A 118 -0.94 0.60 3.83
CA ASP A 118 -0.29 1.74 4.47
C ASP A 118 1.07 2.04 3.85
N ILE A 119 1.90 1.02 3.64
CA ILE A 119 3.23 1.18 3.04
C ILE A 119 3.10 1.75 1.62
N GLY A 120 2.28 1.14 0.77
CA GLY A 120 2.16 1.56 -0.62
C GLY A 120 1.50 2.93 -0.78
N GLU A 121 0.52 3.29 0.08
CA GLU A 121 -0.02 4.65 0.09
C GLU A 121 1.02 5.66 0.60
N GLY A 122 1.83 5.31 1.59
CA GLY A 122 2.95 6.14 2.06
C GLY A 122 3.96 6.41 0.94
N MET A 123 4.33 5.36 0.19
CA MET A 123 5.20 5.46 -0.98
C MET A 123 4.59 6.37 -2.07
N ALA A 124 3.29 6.25 -2.32
CA ALA A 124 2.58 7.13 -3.24
C ALA A 124 2.55 8.59 -2.74
N ALA A 125 2.29 8.81 -1.46
CA ALA A 125 2.21 10.15 -0.86
C ALA A 125 3.56 10.89 -0.92
N MET A 126 4.67 10.22 -0.64
CA MET A 126 6.01 10.82 -0.70
C MET A 126 6.33 11.39 -2.08
N ARG A 127 5.86 10.76 -3.16
CA ARG A 127 6.06 11.28 -4.53
C ARG A 127 5.46 12.68 -4.72
N TRP A 128 4.39 12.98 -4.00
CA TRP A 128 3.63 14.23 -4.05
C TRP A 128 3.91 15.12 -2.84
N LYS A 129 5.07 14.94 -2.19
CA LYS A 129 5.51 15.69 -1.00
C LYS A 129 4.57 15.56 0.22
N GLY A 130 3.73 14.53 0.26
CA GLY A 130 2.85 14.22 1.39
C GLY A 130 3.60 13.50 2.51
N TYR A 131 4.69 14.09 3.00
CA TYR A 131 5.61 13.41 3.93
C TYR A 131 4.98 13.15 5.29
N ASP A 132 4.20 14.09 5.85
CA ASP A 132 3.51 13.88 7.12
C ASP A 132 2.47 12.75 7.05
N LYS A 133 1.76 12.66 5.91
CA LYS A 133 0.85 11.55 5.64
C LYS A 133 1.61 10.23 5.58
N ALA A 134 2.73 10.19 4.86
CA ALA A 134 3.56 8.99 4.77
C ALA A 134 4.09 8.56 6.14
N ILE A 135 4.59 9.49 6.96
CA ILE A 135 5.04 9.22 8.33
C ILE A 135 3.90 8.61 9.16
N GLY A 136 2.70 9.20 9.11
CA GLY A 136 1.54 8.67 9.83
C GLY A 136 1.16 7.25 9.41
N LEU A 137 1.19 6.96 8.10
CA LEU A 137 0.92 5.62 7.56
C LEU A 137 1.96 4.60 8.02
N PHE A 138 3.25 4.93 7.93
CA PHE A 138 4.31 4.03 8.37
C PHE A 138 4.30 3.81 9.89
N THR A 139 3.95 4.83 10.67
CA THR A 139 3.72 4.67 12.12
C THR A 139 2.53 3.75 12.39
N SER A 140 1.44 3.85 11.61
CA SER A 140 0.26 2.99 11.77
C SER A 140 0.59 1.50 11.59
N VAL A 141 1.51 1.17 10.66
CA VAL A 141 2.03 -0.21 10.51
C VAL A 141 2.69 -0.67 11.81
N GLN A 142 3.63 0.12 12.34
CA GLN A 142 4.32 -0.23 13.58
C GLN A 142 3.35 -0.36 14.77
N GLU A 143 2.34 0.51 14.88
CA GLU A 143 1.38 0.44 15.96
C GLU A 143 0.47 -0.80 15.85
N ARG A 144 0.07 -1.17 14.64
CA ARG A 144 -0.79 -2.32 14.37
C ARG A 144 -0.05 -3.64 14.54
N THR A 145 1.19 -3.73 14.05
CA THR A 145 2.03 -4.93 14.10
C THR A 145 3.44 -4.57 14.60
N PRO A 146 3.64 -4.35 15.92
CA PRO A 146 4.93 -3.89 16.43
C PRO A 146 6.13 -4.73 16.00
N ASP A 147 6.00 -6.06 15.98
CA ASP A 147 7.06 -6.99 15.59
C ASP A 147 6.67 -7.80 14.34
N GLY A 148 5.84 -7.21 13.49
CA GLY A 148 5.37 -7.80 12.24
C GLY A 148 6.46 -7.91 11.17
N PRO A 149 6.22 -8.73 10.13
CA PRO A 149 7.20 -8.96 9.07
C PRO A 149 7.50 -7.71 8.23
N LEU A 150 6.59 -6.74 8.19
CA LEU A 150 6.70 -5.50 7.41
C LEU A 150 7.10 -4.27 8.25
N THR A 151 7.23 -4.42 9.56
CA THR A 151 7.46 -3.29 10.48
C THR A 151 8.83 -2.66 10.27
N ALA A 152 9.84 -3.50 10.04
CA ALA A 152 11.18 -3.02 9.70
C ALA A 152 11.20 -2.21 8.38
N GLU A 153 10.39 -2.59 7.39
CA GLU A 153 10.22 -1.82 6.15
C GLU A 153 9.57 -0.47 6.43
N ALA A 154 8.48 -0.46 7.19
CA ALA A 154 7.76 0.76 7.52
C ALA A 154 8.63 1.77 8.27
N ILE A 155 9.39 1.33 9.30
CA ILE A 155 10.31 2.21 10.04
C ILE A 155 11.39 2.77 9.11
N TYR A 156 11.94 1.94 8.22
CA TYR A 156 12.93 2.41 7.25
C TYR A 156 12.37 3.54 6.38
N TRP A 157 11.19 3.34 5.80
CA TRP A 157 10.55 4.37 4.96
C TRP A 157 10.08 5.59 5.76
N ARG A 158 9.72 5.43 7.04
CA ARG A 158 9.43 6.57 7.94
C ARG A 158 10.64 7.48 8.10
N GLY A 159 11.84 6.92 8.26
CA GLY A 159 13.10 7.68 8.27
C GLY A 159 13.34 8.46 6.97
N ILE A 160 13.09 7.84 5.81
CA ILE A 160 13.17 8.52 4.50
C ILE A 160 12.13 9.64 4.38
N ALA A 161 10.90 9.43 4.84
CA ALA A 161 9.86 10.45 4.82
C ALA A 161 10.24 11.65 5.72
N ALA A 162 10.76 11.39 6.92
CA ALA A 162 11.24 12.42 7.83
C ALA A 162 12.42 13.22 7.24
N TYR A 163 13.36 12.52 6.59
CA TYR A 163 14.46 13.16 5.85
C TYR A 163 13.95 14.15 4.80
N PHE A 164 12.98 13.74 3.98
CA PHE A 164 12.42 14.60 2.94
C PHE A 164 11.58 15.75 3.49
N ARG A 165 10.84 15.54 4.58
CA ARG A 165 10.07 16.60 5.26
C ARG A 165 10.99 17.72 5.75
N ASP A 166 12.10 17.37 6.38
CA ASP A 166 12.97 18.32 7.09
C ASP A 166 14.06 18.91 6.19
N GLY A 167 13.87 18.86 4.87
CA GLY A 167 14.76 19.49 3.90
C GLY A 167 16.09 18.73 3.73
N THR A 168 16.05 17.40 3.72
CA THR A 168 17.22 16.51 3.56
C THR A 168 18.19 16.53 4.73
N SER A 169 17.68 16.82 5.94
CA SER A 169 18.44 16.73 7.18
C SER A 169 18.64 15.26 7.59
N PRO A 170 19.87 14.76 7.71
CA PRO A 170 20.13 13.39 8.15
C PRO A 170 19.68 13.11 9.59
N ALA A 171 19.62 14.14 10.44
CA ALA A 171 19.30 13.98 11.87
C ALA A 171 17.92 13.34 12.10
N SER A 172 16.91 13.72 11.30
CA SER A 172 15.56 13.18 11.41
C SER A 172 15.52 11.71 11.01
N ALA A 173 16.23 11.33 9.93
CA ALA A 173 16.35 9.94 9.52
C ALA A 173 17.10 9.09 10.56
N HIS A 174 18.21 9.59 11.10
CA HIS A 174 18.99 8.89 12.11
C HIS A 174 18.19 8.61 13.38
N SER A 175 17.32 9.54 13.80
CA SER A 175 16.44 9.32 14.96
C SER A 175 15.49 8.15 14.73
N GLU A 176 14.90 8.05 13.55
CA GLU A 176 13.99 6.95 13.18
C GLU A 176 14.73 5.63 13.02
N TRP A 177 15.89 5.66 12.36
CA TRP A 177 16.68 4.46 12.08
C TRP A 177 17.46 3.94 13.29
N ALA A 178 17.66 4.74 14.33
CA ALA A 178 18.15 4.25 15.61
C ALA A 178 17.19 3.19 16.19
N GLU A 179 15.88 3.41 16.09
CA GLU A 179 14.87 2.42 16.49
C GLU A 179 14.97 1.15 15.63
N LEU A 180 15.13 1.30 14.31
CA LEU A 180 15.26 0.17 13.39
C LEU A 180 16.48 -0.71 13.74
N LEU A 181 17.62 -0.09 14.04
CA LEU A 181 18.84 -0.78 14.44
C LEU A 181 18.71 -1.47 15.80
N GLU A 182 17.97 -0.87 16.73
CA GLU A 182 17.74 -1.46 18.06
C GLU A 182 16.81 -2.67 17.98
N ARG A 183 15.69 -2.54 17.26
CA ARG A 183 14.61 -3.54 17.29
C ARG A 183 14.75 -4.61 16.21
N PHE A 184 15.33 -4.28 15.06
CA PHE A 184 15.40 -5.16 13.90
C PHE A 184 16.81 -5.23 13.26
N PRO A 185 17.88 -5.42 14.06
CA PRO A 185 19.28 -5.29 13.60
C PRO A 185 19.64 -6.24 12.45
N ASP A 186 19.03 -7.42 12.40
CA ASP A 186 19.39 -8.47 11.45
C ASP A 186 18.62 -8.39 10.12
N THR A 187 17.66 -7.48 10.00
CA THR A 187 16.81 -7.34 8.81
C THR A 187 17.58 -6.73 7.63
N ILE A 188 17.10 -6.99 6.42
CA ILE A 188 17.64 -6.33 5.22
C ILE A 188 17.45 -4.80 5.27
N TRP A 189 16.46 -4.32 6.02
CA TRP A 189 16.14 -2.90 6.15
C TRP A 189 17.13 -2.16 7.03
N ALA A 190 17.56 -2.76 8.14
CA ALA A 190 18.66 -2.25 8.95
C ALA A 190 19.96 -2.11 8.11
N LYS A 191 20.24 -3.08 7.24
CA LYS A 191 21.42 -3.08 6.35
C LYS A 191 21.37 -2.03 5.23
N ARG A 192 20.23 -1.37 5.01
CA ARG A 192 20.06 -0.30 4.00
C ARG A 192 20.35 1.09 4.54
N ILE A 193 20.45 1.24 5.86
CA ILE A 193 20.77 2.53 6.49
C ILE A 193 22.16 2.98 5.97
N PRO A 194 22.26 4.19 5.38
CA PRO A 194 23.49 4.71 4.78
C PRO A 194 24.56 5.11 5.80
#